data_AF-A0A535A0H0-F1
#
_entry.id   AF-A0A535A0H0-F1
#
_cell.length_a   1.000
_cell.length_b   1.000
_cell.length_c   1.000
_cell.angle_alpha   90.00
_cell.angle_beta   90.00
_cell.angle_gamma   90.00
#
_symmetry.space_group_name_H-M   'P 1'
#
loop_
_entity.id
_entity.type
_entity.pdbx_description
1 polymer ?
#
loop_
_entity_poly.entity_id
_entity_poly.type
_entity_poly.pdbx_seq_one_letter_code
_entity_poly.pdbx_strand_id
1 'polypeptide(L)'
;LKQTGKGKGDAVRLGFAQAKGDILLILDSDMGVAPEDVPKFVQALERGKGELVNGSRLVYPMEGRAMRFLNLLANKSFAWLFSWLLGQQVRDTLCGTKALYREDYETIAANRSFFGDFDPFGDFDLLFGAARLNLRIVDLAVRYHERQYGETNISRFRHGWLLLRMSLFAARKLKFI
;
A
#
# COMPACT_ATOMS: atom_id res chain seq x y z
N LEU A 1 13.01 15.20 -11.33
CA LEU A 1 13.37 13.81 -11.69
C LEU A 1 12.34 13.27 -12.67
N LYS A 2 12.73 12.51 -13.70
CA LYS A 2 11.80 11.87 -14.64
C LYS A 2 11.98 10.36 -14.52
N GLN A 3 10.88 9.61 -14.37
CA GLN A 3 10.95 8.15 -14.28
C GLN A 3 11.53 7.56 -15.58
N THR A 4 12.35 6.52 -15.44
CA THR A 4 12.96 5.81 -16.58
C THR A 4 12.21 4.53 -16.93
N GLY A 5 11.53 3.91 -15.96
CA GLY A 5 10.69 2.73 -16.17
C GLY A 5 9.22 3.08 -16.34
N LYS A 6 8.35 2.11 -16.00
CA LYS A 6 6.90 2.21 -16.17
C LYS A 6 6.17 1.77 -14.91
N GLY A 7 5.02 2.42 -14.67
CA GLY A 7 4.11 2.06 -13.58
C GLY A 7 4.43 2.76 -12.27
N LYS A 8 3.48 2.67 -11.33
CA LYS A 8 3.57 3.31 -10.01
C LYS A 8 4.77 2.79 -9.22
N GLY A 9 4.99 1.47 -9.23
CA GLY A 9 6.06 0.84 -8.47
C GLY A 9 7.44 1.40 -8.84
N ASP A 10 7.74 1.57 -10.13
CA ASP A 10 9.00 2.16 -10.61
C ASP A 10 9.16 3.60 -10.14
N ALA A 11 8.11 4.42 -10.28
CA ALA A 11 8.11 5.82 -9.86
C ALA A 11 8.39 5.96 -8.36
N VAL A 12 7.73 5.15 -7.53
CA VAL A 12 7.93 5.13 -6.07
C VAL A 12 9.35 4.73 -5.72
N ARG A 13 9.86 3.64 -6.32
CA ARG A 13 11.24 3.15 -6.07
C ARG A 13 12.27 4.22 -6.40
N LEU A 14 12.12 4.88 -7.54
CA LEU A 14 13.01 5.95 -7.97
C LEU A 14 12.90 7.18 -7.05
N GLY A 15 11.69 7.54 -6.62
CA GLY A 15 11.46 8.63 -5.66
C GLY A 15 12.11 8.35 -4.31
N PHE A 16 11.93 7.15 -3.76
CA PHE A 16 12.52 6.73 -2.49
C PHE A 16 14.05 6.68 -2.54
N ALA A 17 14.63 6.25 -3.67
CA ALA A 17 16.08 6.26 -3.87
C ALA A 17 16.69 7.68 -3.86
N GLN A 18 15.91 8.72 -4.19
CA GLN A 18 16.36 10.12 -4.21
C GLN A 18 15.93 10.93 -2.98
N ALA A 19 14.94 10.44 -2.22
CA ALA A 19 14.51 11.07 -0.99
C ALA A 19 15.67 11.15 0.01
N LYS A 20 15.68 12.16 0.88
CA LYS A 20 16.73 12.36 1.90
C LYS A 20 16.26 12.28 3.35
N GLY A 21 14.94 12.26 3.59
CA GLY A 21 14.39 12.20 4.96
C GLY A 21 14.35 10.79 5.54
N ASP A 22 14.26 10.68 6.86
CA ASP A 22 14.26 9.40 7.57
C ASP A 22 12.93 8.64 7.43
N ILE A 23 11.84 9.37 7.15
CA ILE A 23 10.52 8.82 6.85
C ILE A 23 10.25 8.96 5.36
N LEU A 24 9.86 7.85 4.74
CA LEU A 24 9.43 7.78 3.36
C LEU A 24 7.91 7.69 3.31
N LEU A 25 7.29 8.47 2.43
CA LEU A 25 5.84 8.52 2.28
C LEU A 25 5.46 8.55 0.80
N ILE A 26 4.44 7.77 0.45
CA ILE A 26 3.79 7.80 -0.86
C ILE A 26 2.54 8.64 -0.73
N LEU A 27 2.37 9.64 -1.60
CA LEU A 27 1.14 10.39 -1.75
C LEU A 27 0.75 10.38 -3.23
N ASP A 28 -0.43 9.84 -3.54
CA ASP A 28 -0.96 9.84 -4.89
C ASP A 28 -1.35 11.27 -5.30
N SER A 29 -1.03 11.67 -6.52
CA SER A 29 -1.29 13.03 -7.03
C SER A 29 -2.74 13.27 -7.46
N ASP A 30 -3.62 12.27 -7.34
CA ASP A 30 -5.04 12.35 -7.72
C ASP A 30 -5.93 12.97 -6.64
N MET A 31 -5.32 13.44 -5.54
CA MET A 31 -5.96 14.04 -4.36
C MET A 31 -6.98 13.11 -3.68
N GLY A 32 -6.91 11.79 -3.92
CA GLY A 32 -7.76 10.82 -3.24
C GLY A 32 -7.50 10.74 -1.73
N VAL A 33 -6.26 11.03 -1.31
CA VAL A 33 -5.89 11.32 0.08
C VAL A 33 -5.39 12.75 0.13
N ALA A 34 -5.93 13.53 1.06
CA ALA A 34 -5.62 14.94 1.19
C ALA A 34 -4.16 15.13 1.71
N PRO A 35 -3.36 16.04 1.14
CA PRO A 35 -2.02 16.35 1.65
C PRO A 35 -2.01 16.75 3.13
N GLU A 36 -3.11 17.30 3.63
CA GLU A 36 -3.33 17.67 5.04
C GLU A 36 -3.35 16.45 5.97
N ASP A 37 -3.54 15.24 5.44
CA ASP A 37 -3.43 13.99 6.20
C ASP A 37 -1.99 13.52 6.36
N VAL A 38 -1.03 14.00 5.56
CA VAL A 38 0.39 13.59 5.62
C VAL A 38 0.99 13.71 7.03
N PRO A 39 0.81 14.82 7.77
CA PRO A 39 1.33 14.92 9.14
C PRO A 39 0.82 13.81 10.09
N LYS A 40 -0.37 13.25 9.83
CA LYS A 40 -0.93 12.16 10.66
C LYS A 40 -0.15 10.86 10.47
N PHE A 41 0.33 10.57 9.27
CA PHE A 41 1.18 9.41 8.98
C PHE A 41 2.52 9.53 9.69
N VAL A 42 3.18 10.69 9.56
CA VAL A 42 4.46 10.99 10.20
C VAL A 42 4.33 10.88 11.73
N GLN A 43 3.32 11.53 12.32
CA GLN A 43 3.08 11.46 13.76
C GLN A 43 2.75 10.04 14.25
N ALA A 44 2.15 9.18 13.41
CA ALA A 44 1.89 7.80 13.79
C ALA A 44 3.19 6.99 13.92
N LEU A 45 4.15 7.21 13.01
CA LEU A 45 5.50 6.64 13.09
C LEU A 45 6.24 7.19 14.31
N GLU A 46 6.33 8.51 14.46
CA GLU A 46 7.06 9.17 15.56
C GLU A 46 6.55 8.77 16.95
N ARG A 47 5.25 8.51 17.09
CA ARG A 47 4.65 8.04 18.35
C ARG A 47 4.81 6.53 18.58
N GLY A 48 5.56 5.82 17.73
CA GLY A 48 5.82 4.39 17.85
C GLY A 48 4.57 3.53 17.68
N LYS A 49 3.56 3.98 16.90
CA LYS A 49 2.35 3.18 16.69
C LYS A 49 2.64 1.91 15.88
N GLY A 50 3.63 1.97 14.99
CA GLY A 50 4.18 0.88 14.21
C GLY A 50 5.22 1.40 13.22
N GLU A 51 5.79 0.50 12.42
CA GLU A 51 6.90 0.79 11.51
C GLU A 51 6.45 0.96 10.05
N LEU A 52 5.25 0.46 9.70
CA LEU A 52 4.59 0.77 8.44
C LEU A 52 3.16 1.28 8.69
N VAL A 53 2.90 2.52 8.32
CA VAL A 53 1.57 3.14 8.38
C VAL A 53 0.91 3.02 7.02
N ASN A 54 -0.17 2.25 6.97
CA ASN A 54 -0.99 2.04 5.79
C ASN A 54 -2.21 2.97 5.82
N GLY A 55 -2.46 3.73 4.76
CA GLY A 55 -3.72 4.47 4.65
C GLY A 55 -4.90 3.51 4.53
N SER A 56 -6.03 3.86 5.13
CA SER A 56 -7.26 3.08 5.03
C SER A 56 -8.45 3.96 4.69
N ARG A 57 -8.97 3.78 3.47
CA ARG A 57 -10.13 4.51 2.94
C ARG A 57 -11.46 3.94 3.40
N LEU A 58 -11.45 2.72 3.95
CA LEU A 58 -12.66 1.96 4.27
C LEU A 58 -13.23 2.24 5.67
N VAL A 59 -12.65 3.18 6.42
CA VAL A 59 -13.04 3.47 7.81
C VAL A 59 -14.14 4.55 7.90
N TYR A 60 -14.08 5.57 7.04
CA TYR A 60 -15.09 6.62 6.99
C TYR A 60 -16.16 6.30 5.95
N PRO A 61 -17.41 6.78 6.12
CA PRO A 61 -18.38 6.77 5.04
C PRO A 61 -17.78 7.52 3.85
N MET A 62 -17.60 6.78 2.75
CA MET A 62 -17.04 7.30 1.51
C MET A 62 -17.91 8.44 0.98
N GLU A 63 -17.30 9.52 0.50
CA GLU A 63 -18.02 10.62 -0.12
C GLU A 63 -18.62 10.17 -1.47
N GLY A 64 -19.93 10.36 -1.65
CA GLY A 64 -20.61 10.18 -2.93
C GLY A 64 -20.41 8.82 -3.60
N ARG A 65 -19.91 8.83 -4.85
CA ARG A 65 -19.67 7.63 -5.70
C ARG A 65 -18.22 7.14 -5.67
N ALA A 66 -17.41 7.55 -4.68
CA ALA A 66 -15.96 7.29 -4.64
C ALA A 66 -15.56 5.81 -4.80
N MET A 67 -16.45 4.86 -4.51
CA MET A 67 -16.24 3.44 -4.85
C MET A 67 -17.57 2.73 -5.14
N ARG A 68 -17.66 2.03 -6.27
CA ARG A 68 -18.81 1.17 -6.60
C ARG A 68 -18.90 -0.01 -5.62
N PHE A 69 -20.11 -0.46 -5.29
CA PHE A 69 -20.36 -1.56 -4.33
C PHE A 69 -19.48 -2.81 -4.52
N LEU A 70 -19.32 -3.28 -5.77
CA LEU A 70 -18.46 -4.45 -6.07
C LEU A 70 -16.98 -4.22 -5.74
N ASN A 71 -16.47 -3.00 -5.88
CA ASN A 71 -15.10 -2.67 -5.48
C ASN A 71 -14.98 -2.64 -3.96
N LEU A 72 -15.99 -2.14 -3.25
CA LEU A 72 -16.01 -2.15 -1.79
C LEU A 72 -15.97 -3.60 -1.27
N LEU A 73 -16.77 -4.49 -1.84
CA LEU A 73 -16.78 -5.90 -1.48
C LEU A 73 -15.42 -6.55 -1.77
N ALA A 74 -14.87 -6.34 -2.97
CA ALA A 74 -13.56 -6.85 -3.34
C ALA A 74 -12.46 -6.37 -2.38
N ASN A 75 -12.42 -5.07 -2.06
CA ASN A 75 -11.44 -4.51 -1.15
C ASN A 75 -11.54 -5.12 0.25
N LYS A 76 -12.76 -5.28 0.78
CA LYS A 76 -12.98 -5.94 2.08
C LYS A 76 -12.53 -7.40 2.06
N SER A 77 -12.83 -8.14 1.00
CA SER A 77 -12.38 -9.53 0.84
C SER A 77 -10.85 -9.62 0.78
N PHE A 78 -10.19 -8.72 0.04
CA PHE A 78 -8.73 -8.65 0.00
C PHE A 78 -8.13 -8.25 1.34
N ALA A 79 -8.72 -7.30 2.05
CA ALA A 79 -8.28 -6.91 3.40
C ALA A 79 -8.30 -8.11 4.36
N TRP A 80 -9.37 -8.91 4.34
CA TRP A 80 -9.46 -10.13 5.15
C TRP A 80 -8.39 -11.18 4.76
N LEU A 81 -8.26 -11.45 3.46
CA LEU A 81 -7.27 -12.39 2.93
C LEU A 81 -5.84 -11.97 3.32
N PHE A 82 -5.49 -10.71 3.12
CA PHE A 82 -4.18 -10.19 3.48
C PHE A 82 -3.96 -10.18 4.98
N SER A 83 -4.98 -9.84 5.78
CA SER A 83 -4.85 -9.90 7.24
C SER A 83 -4.46 -11.30 7.70
N TRP A 84 -5.09 -12.33 7.13
CA TRP A 84 -4.74 -13.72 7.39
C TRP A 84 -3.32 -14.05 6.90
N LEU A 85 -2.97 -13.68 5.66
CA LEU A 85 -1.66 -13.95 5.06
C LEU A 85 -0.49 -13.30 5.81
N LEU A 86 -0.65 -12.03 6.18
CA LEU A 86 0.38 -11.25 6.85
C LEU A 86 0.45 -11.54 8.35
N GLY A 87 -0.55 -12.22 8.92
CA GLY A 87 -0.63 -12.50 10.35
C GLY A 87 -0.94 -11.27 11.22
N GLN A 88 -1.32 -10.16 10.61
CA GLN A 88 -1.66 -8.91 11.28
C GLN A 88 -2.78 -8.20 10.54
N GLN A 89 -3.59 -7.41 11.25
CA GLN A 89 -4.76 -6.76 10.68
C GLN A 89 -4.37 -5.69 9.65
N VAL A 90 -4.91 -5.80 8.43
CA VAL A 90 -4.81 -4.78 7.37
C VAL A 90 -6.20 -4.55 6.78
N ARG A 91 -6.69 -3.31 6.84
CA ARG A 91 -8.07 -2.93 6.50
C ARG A 91 -8.24 -2.46 5.06
N ASP A 92 -7.18 -1.92 4.43
CA ASP A 92 -7.23 -1.48 3.02
C ASP A 92 -5.87 -1.70 2.35
N THR A 93 -5.71 -2.84 1.69
CA THR A 93 -4.45 -3.19 1.01
C THR A 93 -4.16 -2.30 -0.20
N LEU A 94 -5.19 -1.69 -0.78
CA LEU A 94 -5.13 -0.97 -2.05
C LEU A 94 -5.03 0.53 -1.88
N CYS A 95 -4.91 1.04 -0.65
CA CYS A 95 -4.63 2.46 -0.45
C CYS A 95 -3.20 2.73 -0.89
N GLY A 96 -3.03 3.69 -1.80
CA GLY A 96 -1.71 4.01 -2.33
C GLY A 96 -0.83 4.81 -1.37
N THR A 97 -1.44 5.47 -0.39
CA THR A 97 -0.73 6.24 0.63
C THR A 97 -0.22 5.33 1.73
N LYS A 98 1.11 5.26 1.86
CA LYS A 98 1.79 4.51 2.90
C LYS A 98 3.00 5.31 3.39
N ALA A 99 3.36 5.14 4.65
CA ALA A 99 4.55 5.73 5.24
C ALA A 99 5.32 4.68 6.04
N LEU A 100 6.64 4.75 6.00
CA LEU A 100 7.56 3.86 6.73
C LEU A 100 8.91 4.51 6.94
N TYR A 101 9.72 3.98 7.84
CA TYR A 101 11.10 4.41 8.00
C TYR A 101 11.94 4.00 6.78
N ARG A 102 12.92 4.84 6.43
CA ARG A 102 13.85 4.59 5.33
C ARG A 102 14.60 3.27 5.52
N GLU A 103 15.12 3.02 6.72
CA GLU A 103 15.88 1.81 7.05
C GLU A 103 15.08 0.53 6.81
N ASP A 104 13.79 0.55 7.17
CA ASP A 104 12.86 -0.55 6.91
C ASP A 104 12.64 -0.73 5.41
N TYR A 105 12.42 0.37 4.67
CA TYR A 105 12.28 0.31 3.21
C TYR A 105 13.52 -0.26 2.54
N GLU A 106 14.72 0.13 2.95
CA GLU A 106 15.98 -0.37 2.39
C GLU A 106 16.12 -1.87 2.61
N THR A 107 15.75 -2.34 3.80
CA THR A 107 15.73 -3.78 4.13
C THR A 107 14.68 -4.53 3.30
N ILE A 108 13.48 -3.96 3.13
CA ILE A 108 12.43 -4.50 2.23
C ILE A 108 12.96 -4.59 0.80
N ALA A 109 13.56 -3.51 0.29
CA ALA A 109 14.06 -3.41 -1.07
C ALA A 109 15.17 -4.44 -1.34
N ALA A 110 16.08 -4.65 -0.39
CA ALA A 110 17.12 -5.67 -0.48
C ALA A 110 16.57 -7.10 -0.57
N ASN A 111 15.39 -7.34 0.03
CA ASN A 111 14.73 -8.65 0.07
C ASN A 111 13.59 -8.82 -0.95
N ARG A 112 13.32 -7.82 -1.79
CA ARG A 112 12.19 -7.80 -2.74
C ARG A 112 12.09 -9.04 -3.61
N SER A 113 13.24 -9.55 -4.09
CA SER A 113 13.30 -10.74 -4.96
C SER A 113 12.66 -11.98 -4.33
N PHE A 114 12.53 -12.05 -3.01
CA PHE A 114 11.86 -13.13 -2.29
C PHE A 114 10.40 -13.30 -2.72
N PHE A 115 9.70 -12.20 -2.98
CA PHE A 115 8.32 -12.20 -3.44
C PHE A 115 8.17 -12.09 -4.96
N GLY A 116 9.26 -12.00 -5.72
CA GLY A 116 9.26 -11.83 -7.18
C GLY A 116 8.95 -10.40 -7.65
N ASP A 117 9.12 -10.13 -8.95
CA ASP A 117 8.94 -8.79 -9.54
C ASP A 117 7.67 -8.70 -10.39
N PHE A 118 6.53 -9.05 -9.80
CA PHE A 118 5.23 -9.06 -10.47
C PHE A 118 4.20 -8.11 -9.85
N ASP A 119 4.60 -7.26 -8.89
CA ASP A 119 3.77 -6.20 -8.32
C ASP A 119 3.93 -4.89 -9.14
N PRO A 120 2.98 -4.56 -10.03
CA PRO A 120 3.07 -3.32 -10.81
C PRO A 120 2.75 -2.07 -9.99
N PHE A 121 2.16 -2.22 -8.80
CA PHE A 121 1.71 -1.10 -7.96
C PHE A 121 2.79 -0.69 -6.94
N GLY A 122 3.55 -1.67 -6.44
CA GLY A 122 4.57 -1.50 -5.40
C GLY A 122 3.99 -1.51 -3.97
N ASP A 123 2.67 -1.41 -3.83
CA ASP A 123 1.99 -1.41 -2.53
C ASP A 123 2.10 -2.76 -1.80
N PHE A 124 2.10 -3.87 -2.56
CA PHE A 124 2.14 -5.21 -1.99
C PHE A 124 3.55 -5.64 -1.61
N ASP A 125 4.54 -5.22 -2.39
CA ASP A 125 5.95 -5.35 -2.04
C ASP A 125 6.23 -4.78 -0.64
N LEU A 126 5.68 -3.60 -0.34
CA LEU A 126 5.80 -2.99 0.99
C LEU A 126 5.08 -3.80 2.08
N LEU A 127 3.83 -4.23 1.85
CA LEU A 127 3.06 -4.98 2.84
C LEU A 127 3.65 -6.37 3.13
N PHE A 128 4.04 -7.12 2.10
CA PHE A 128 4.66 -8.43 2.24
C PHE A 128 6.06 -8.32 2.83
N GLY A 129 6.85 -7.33 2.39
CA GLY A 129 8.17 -7.04 2.94
C GLY A 129 8.10 -6.71 4.43
N ALA A 130 7.20 -5.80 4.82
CA ALA A 130 6.97 -5.44 6.22
C ALA A 130 6.58 -6.66 7.07
N ALA A 131 5.62 -7.47 6.61
CA ALA A 131 5.22 -8.68 7.32
C ALA A 131 6.38 -9.70 7.45
N ARG A 132 7.20 -9.86 6.41
CA ARG A 132 8.38 -10.73 6.43
C ARG A 132 9.42 -10.27 7.46
N LEU A 133 9.60 -8.96 7.61
CA LEU A 133 10.48 -8.37 8.59
C LEU A 133 9.85 -8.26 9.99
N ASN A 134 8.62 -8.77 10.17
CA ASN A 134 7.83 -8.65 11.40
C ASN A 134 7.59 -7.19 11.84
N LEU A 135 7.57 -6.26 10.87
CA LEU A 135 7.21 -4.87 11.11
C LEU A 135 5.71 -4.78 11.42
N ARG A 136 5.36 -3.93 12.38
CA ARG A 136 3.98 -3.65 12.76
C ARG A 136 3.34 -2.72 11.73
N ILE A 137 2.32 -3.24 11.07
CA ILE A 137 1.48 -2.51 10.12
C ILE A 137 0.32 -1.87 10.88
N VAL A 138 0.12 -0.57 10.67
CA VAL A 138 -0.97 0.20 11.30
C VAL A 138 -1.81 0.84 10.23
N ASP A 139 -3.12 0.56 10.24
CA ASP A 139 -4.07 1.29 9.40
C ASP A 139 -4.40 2.67 10.00
N LEU A 140 -4.10 3.72 9.24
CA LEU A 140 -4.54 5.08 9.52
C LEU A 140 -5.78 5.39 8.68
N ALA A 141 -6.88 5.71 9.34
CA ALA A 141 -8.09 6.15 8.65
C ALA A 141 -7.85 7.47 7.91
N VAL A 142 -8.13 7.50 6.61
CA VAL A 142 -8.06 8.70 5.76
C VAL A 142 -9.43 8.95 5.13
N ARG A 143 -9.79 10.23 4.96
CA ARG A 143 -10.99 10.58 4.19
C ARG A 143 -10.67 10.37 2.71
N TYR A 144 -11.47 9.53 2.06
CA TYR A 144 -11.29 9.25 0.66
C TYR A 144 -12.19 10.16 -0.16
N HIS A 145 -11.59 11.13 -0.83
CA HIS A 145 -12.29 12.06 -1.69
C HIS A 145 -12.50 11.47 -3.08
N GLU A 146 -13.56 11.90 -3.75
CA GLU A 146 -13.71 11.60 -5.18
C GLU A 146 -12.55 12.26 -5.93
N ARG A 147 -11.93 11.52 -6.84
CA ARG A 147 -10.79 12.03 -7.62
C ARG A 147 -11.19 13.32 -8.31
N GLN A 148 -10.38 14.36 -8.13
CA GLN A 148 -10.61 15.64 -8.79
C GLN A 148 -10.12 15.63 -10.25
N TYR A 149 -9.14 14.76 -10.58
CA TYR A 149 -8.52 14.70 -11.90
C TYR A 149 -8.19 13.25 -12.32
N GLY A 150 -8.35 12.97 -13.62
CA GLY A 150 -7.93 11.72 -14.27
C GLY A 150 -8.92 10.55 -14.22
N GLU A 151 -8.77 9.59 -15.14
CA GLU A 151 -9.56 8.36 -15.18
C GLU A 151 -8.89 7.20 -14.41
N THR A 152 -9.66 6.14 -14.13
CA THR A 152 -9.15 4.96 -13.43
C THR A 152 -8.28 4.11 -14.36
N ASN A 153 -6.97 4.11 -14.14
CA ASN A 153 -6.01 3.24 -14.85
C ASN A 153 -6.03 1.76 -14.39
N ILE A 154 -6.96 1.37 -13.50
CA ILE A 154 -7.02 0.04 -12.90
C ILE A 154 -8.16 -0.78 -13.54
N SER A 155 -7.79 -1.82 -14.27
CA SER A 155 -8.75 -2.84 -14.74
C SER A 155 -9.14 -3.77 -13.59
N ARG A 156 -10.43 -3.76 -13.25
CA ARG A 156 -10.99 -4.42 -12.05
C ARG A 156 -10.77 -5.94 -12.06
N PHE A 157 -11.05 -6.58 -13.20
CA PHE A 157 -10.93 -8.03 -13.33
C PHE A 157 -9.48 -8.47 -13.56
N ARG A 158 -8.74 -7.78 -14.44
CA ARG A 158 -7.33 -8.12 -14.71
C ARG A 158 -6.46 -7.97 -13.48
N HIS A 159 -6.59 -6.84 -12.77
CA HIS A 159 -5.83 -6.61 -11.57
C HIS A 159 -6.34 -7.46 -10.40
N GLY A 160 -7.66 -7.68 -10.27
CA GLY A 160 -8.19 -8.62 -9.28
C GLY A 160 -7.60 -10.04 -9.41
N TRP A 161 -7.50 -10.57 -10.64
CA TRP A 161 -6.85 -11.86 -10.88
C TRP A 161 -5.35 -11.86 -10.57
N LEU A 162 -4.65 -10.78 -10.93
CA LEU A 162 -3.25 -10.61 -10.57
C LEU A 162 -3.07 -10.68 -9.04
N LEU A 163 -3.87 -9.92 -8.28
CA LEU A 163 -3.81 -9.91 -6.81
C LEU A 163 -4.05 -11.28 -6.19
N LEU A 164 -4.98 -12.07 -6.73
CA LEU A 164 -5.20 -13.45 -6.28
C LEU A 164 -3.98 -14.33 -6.51
N ARG A 165 -3.34 -14.23 -7.70
CA ARG A 165 -2.09 -14.97 -7.98
C ARG A 165 -0.96 -14.56 -7.04
N MET A 166 -0.82 -13.25 -6.76
CA MET A 166 0.17 -12.74 -5.81
C MET A 166 -0.09 -13.27 -4.40
N SER A 167 -1.35 -13.26 -3.98
CA SER A 167 -1.77 -13.77 -2.66
C SER A 167 -1.46 -15.26 -2.51
N LEU A 168 -1.70 -16.08 -3.54
CA LEU A 168 -1.36 -17.50 -3.56
C LEU A 168 0.15 -17.73 -3.49
N PHE A 169 0.94 -16.94 -4.22
CA PHE A 169 2.41 -17.03 -4.16
C PHE A 169 2.94 -16.67 -2.78
N ALA A 170 2.46 -15.56 -2.20
CA ALA A 170 2.82 -15.14 -0.86
C ALA A 170 2.39 -16.15 0.22
N ALA A 171 1.20 -16.75 0.09
CA ALA A 171 0.72 -17.79 1.02
C ALA A 171 1.72 -18.96 1.12
N ARG A 172 2.20 -19.46 -0.03
CA ARG A 172 3.18 -20.55 -0.07
C ARG A 172 4.51 -20.19 0.60
N LYS A 173 4.88 -18.91 0.60
CA LYS A 173 6.13 -18.40 1.15
C LYS A 173 6.02 -17.98 2.63
N LEU A 174 4.85 -17.59 3.10
CA LEU A 174 4.65 -17.05 4.45
C LEU A 174 3.95 -18.02 5.41
N LYS A 175 3.10 -18.93 4.92
CA LYS A 175 2.23 -19.77 5.76
C LYS A 175 2.48 -21.27 5.65
N PHE A 176 2.99 -21.72 4.50
CA PHE A 176 3.14 -23.15 4.21
C PHE A 176 4.61 -23.56 4.06
N ILE A 177 5.49 -22.93 4.84
CA ILE A 177 6.88 -23.39 5.06
C ILE A 177 6.85 -24.60 6.01
#